data_AF-A0A1R3GYW9-F1
#
_entry.id   AF-A0A1R3GYW9-F1
#
_cell.length_a   1.000
_cell.length_b   1.000
_cell.length_c   1.000
_cell.angle_alpha   90.00
_cell.angle_beta   90.00
_cell.angle_gamma   90.00
#
_symmetry.space_group_name_H-M   'P 1'
#
loop_
_entity.id
_entity.type
_entity.pdbx_description
1 polymer ?
#
loop_
_entity_poly.entity_id
_entity_poly.type
_entity_poly.pdbx_seq_one_letter_code
_entity_poly.pdbx_strand_id
1 'polypeptide(L)'
;MKTDIDNPEQDQSSSTPKHIFILSGQSNMSGRGGVKHQHWDGVVPLECQPHPSILRLSANLEWEQANEPLHYDIDTSKVCGVGPGMSFANALREQLGIECVGLVPCAVGGTAIKKWARGQNLYKTMVNRSKESINKSDGEIKALLWYQGESDTSSRHDAEAYKKNMEKLIQNVREDLGLPSLPVIQVAIATGEGKYVEKVREAQLGMNLPNVVCVDAKGLTLKEDNLHLTTESQAKLGQMLADAFSSLHQSFHFHFPQIPKRKANSSENQTKIMETVIPNPEQDQSAPTPKHIFILSGQSNMAGRGGVTKLYQWDGVVSPESQPHPSIFRLSAKLEWEPAREPLHIDIDTRKTCGVGPGMSFVNAVREMLGNECIGLVPCAVGGTAIKEWARGEELYENMVKRSKESVKSKGEIKALLWYQGESDTLTQEDAEAYKGNMETLIHNVREDLGLPSLPIIQVAIVSGDEKYIEKVREAQFGINLPNVLCVDAKGLPLKEDNLHLTTEAQVKLGQILADAFRTHVMNAC
;
A
#
# COMPACT_ATOMS: atom_id res chain seq x y z
N MET A 1 56.20 9.96 -36.26
CA MET A 1 54.81 10.41 -36.03
C MET A 1 53.88 9.22 -36.19
N LYS A 2 53.56 8.56 -35.08
CA LYS A 2 52.36 7.74 -34.88
C LYS A 2 52.09 7.85 -33.39
N THR A 3 51.06 8.63 -33.06
CA THR A 3 50.55 8.81 -31.71
C THR A 3 49.49 7.73 -31.52
N ASP A 4 49.79 6.73 -30.70
CA ASP A 4 48.78 5.81 -30.17
C ASP A 4 47.91 6.59 -29.19
N ILE A 5 46.61 6.56 -29.45
CA ILE A 5 45.57 7.11 -28.59
C ILE A 5 45.16 5.96 -27.67
N ASP A 6 45.58 6.04 -26.40
CA ASP A 6 45.07 5.18 -25.35
C ASP A 6 43.58 5.46 -25.14
N ASN A 7 42.77 4.47 -25.52
CA ASN A 7 41.36 4.40 -25.21
C ASN A 7 41.24 3.85 -23.77
N PRO A 8 40.63 4.56 -22.81
CA PRO A 8 40.52 4.01 -21.47
C PRO A 8 39.51 2.85 -21.51
N GLU A 9 40.01 1.64 -21.26
CA GLU A 9 39.19 0.48 -20.91
C GLU A 9 38.30 0.88 -19.72
N GLN A 10 37.01 1.04 -19.97
CA GLN A 10 36.00 1.03 -18.92
C GLN A 10 36.00 -0.36 -18.32
N ASP A 11 36.52 -0.45 -17.09
CA ASP A 11 36.42 -1.61 -16.22
C ASP A 11 34.92 -1.93 -16.02
N GLN A 12 34.38 -2.84 -16.84
CA GLN A 12 33.05 -3.42 -16.65
C GLN A 12 33.14 -4.38 -15.46
N SER A 13 33.15 -3.84 -14.24
CA SER A 13 32.84 -4.65 -13.07
C SER A 13 31.41 -5.17 -13.27
N SER A 14 31.26 -6.46 -13.59
CA SER A 14 29.95 -7.09 -13.76
C SER A 14 29.18 -6.95 -12.46
N SER A 15 28.21 -6.04 -12.41
CA SER A 15 27.36 -5.89 -11.22
C SER A 15 26.65 -7.23 -10.98
N THR A 16 26.74 -7.77 -9.77
CA THR A 16 25.97 -8.94 -9.38
C THR A 16 24.72 -8.49 -8.63
N PRO A 17 23.55 -9.09 -8.87
CA PRO A 17 22.31 -8.64 -8.26
C PRO A 17 22.33 -8.88 -6.76
N LYS A 18 21.97 -7.85 -5.98
CA LYS A 18 21.89 -7.90 -4.51
C LYS A 18 20.48 -8.19 -4.02
N HIS A 19 19.48 -7.70 -4.75
CA HIS A 19 18.05 -7.88 -4.42
C HIS A 19 17.38 -8.66 -5.55
N ILE A 20 17.00 -9.90 -5.27
CA ILE A 20 16.48 -10.83 -6.27
C ILE A 20 14.97 -10.97 -6.13
N PHE A 21 14.24 -10.90 -7.24
CA PHE A 21 12.80 -10.99 -7.30
C PHE A 21 12.37 -12.08 -8.28
N ILE A 22 11.54 -13.00 -7.80
CA ILE A 22 11.00 -14.08 -8.64
C ILE A 22 9.75 -13.55 -9.33
N LEU A 23 9.70 -13.66 -10.67
CA LEU A 23 8.57 -13.22 -11.47
C LEU A 23 7.84 -14.46 -12.01
N SER A 24 6.70 -14.82 -11.42
CA SER A 24 6.02 -16.07 -11.75
C SER A 24 4.50 -15.93 -11.89
N GLY A 25 3.88 -16.94 -12.47
CA GLY A 25 2.46 -16.95 -12.81
C GLY A 25 2.23 -17.26 -14.29
N GLN A 26 1.33 -16.52 -14.94
CA GLN A 26 0.94 -16.79 -16.34
C GLN A 26 1.23 -15.64 -17.31
N SER A 27 0.47 -15.56 -18.41
CA SER A 27 0.73 -14.67 -19.55
C SER A 27 0.81 -13.19 -19.18
N ASN A 28 0.03 -12.70 -18.21
CA ASN A 28 0.12 -11.31 -17.78
C ASN A 28 1.37 -11.00 -16.93
N MET A 29 1.97 -11.98 -16.22
CA MET A 29 3.32 -11.84 -15.66
C MET A 29 4.40 -11.98 -16.74
N SER A 30 4.24 -12.96 -17.62
CA SER A 30 5.15 -13.23 -18.74
C SER A 30 5.30 -12.02 -19.67
N GLY A 31 4.20 -11.31 -19.88
CA GLY A 31 4.12 -10.07 -20.62
C GLY A 31 3.49 -10.27 -22.00
N ARG A 32 2.46 -9.47 -22.30
CA ARG A 32 1.73 -9.47 -23.58
C ARG A 32 1.42 -8.07 -24.09
N GLY A 33 1.91 -7.03 -23.41
CA GLY A 33 1.82 -5.65 -23.86
C GLY A 33 2.49 -5.50 -25.23
N GLY A 34 1.83 -4.79 -26.15
CA GLY A 34 2.33 -4.57 -27.52
C GLY A 34 2.29 -5.79 -28.44
N VAL A 35 1.82 -6.96 -27.98
CA VAL A 35 1.73 -8.16 -28.82
C VAL A 35 0.44 -8.16 -29.63
N LYS A 36 0.53 -8.10 -30.95
CA LYS A 36 -0.60 -8.24 -31.89
C LYS A 36 -0.26 -9.26 -32.98
N HIS A 37 -1.18 -10.15 -33.30
CA HIS A 37 -0.99 -11.21 -34.33
C HIS A 37 0.31 -12.02 -34.17
N GLN A 38 0.66 -12.40 -32.93
CA GLN A 38 1.90 -13.12 -32.61
C GLN A 38 3.18 -12.34 -32.95
N HIS A 39 3.12 -11.01 -32.94
CA HIS A 39 4.27 -10.13 -33.11
C HIS A 39 4.24 -9.06 -32.02
N TRP A 40 5.37 -8.81 -31.37
CA TRP A 40 5.51 -7.69 -30.44
C TRP A 40 5.96 -6.45 -31.21
N ASP A 41 5.30 -5.31 -30.97
CA ASP A 41 5.58 -4.03 -31.62
C ASP A 41 6.94 -3.40 -31.28
N GLY A 42 7.64 -3.94 -30.27
CA GLY A 42 8.93 -3.43 -29.81
C GLY A 42 8.85 -2.13 -29.02
N VAL A 43 7.64 -1.67 -28.66
CA VAL A 43 7.45 -0.43 -27.91
C VAL A 43 7.72 -0.70 -26.43
N VAL A 44 8.74 -0.02 -25.89
CA VAL A 44 9.13 -0.07 -24.49
C VAL A 44 8.87 1.30 -23.85
N PRO A 45 7.96 1.42 -22.87
CA PRO A 45 7.67 2.69 -22.21
C PRO A 45 8.86 3.14 -21.34
N LEU A 46 8.86 4.41 -20.93
CA LEU A 46 9.97 5.03 -20.19
C LEU A 46 10.26 4.27 -18.88
N GLU A 47 9.21 3.84 -18.20
CA GLU A 47 9.26 3.14 -16.93
C GLU A 47 9.88 1.74 -17.07
N CYS A 48 9.89 1.17 -18.27
CA CYS A 48 10.45 -0.15 -18.55
C CYS A 48 11.84 -0.11 -19.21
N GLN A 49 12.49 1.05 -19.27
CA GLN A 49 13.80 1.18 -19.92
C GLN A 49 14.86 0.32 -19.22
N PRO A 50 15.78 -0.29 -19.98
CA PRO A 50 16.85 -1.10 -19.42
C PRO A 50 17.85 -0.21 -18.67
N HIS A 51 18.46 -0.78 -17.63
CA HIS A 51 19.50 -0.10 -16.86
C HIS A 51 20.60 -1.10 -16.46
N PRO A 52 21.90 -0.73 -16.45
CA PRO A 52 22.99 -1.64 -16.10
C PRO A 52 22.82 -2.36 -14.76
N SER A 53 22.26 -1.67 -13.76
CA SER A 53 21.90 -2.21 -12.44
C SER A 53 20.65 -3.09 -12.39
N ILE A 54 19.99 -3.37 -13.51
CA ILE A 54 18.84 -4.30 -13.54
C ILE A 54 19.23 -5.49 -14.40
N LEU A 55 19.23 -6.66 -13.77
CA LEU A 55 19.67 -7.90 -14.37
C LEU A 55 18.53 -8.89 -14.43
N ARG A 56 18.59 -9.78 -15.40
CA ARG A 56 17.66 -10.89 -15.59
C ARG A 56 18.45 -12.20 -15.61
N LEU A 57 17.91 -13.23 -14.98
CA LEU A 57 18.42 -14.59 -15.11
C LEU A 57 17.86 -15.24 -16.39
N SER A 58 18.72 -15.52 -17.38
CA SER A 58 18.34 -16.15 -18.65
C SER A 58 17.90 -17.62 -18.48
N ALA A 59 17.41 -18.25 -19.55
CA ALA A 59 17.12 -19.69 -19.58
C ALA A 59 18.36 -20.54 -19.29
N ASN A 60 19.55 -20.05 -19.65
CA ASN A 60 20.84 -20.70 -19.42
C ASN A 60 21.38 -20.48 -18.00
N LEU A 61 20.62 -19.83 -17.11
CA LEU A 61 21.00 -19.52 -15.73
C LEU A 61 22.21 -18.56 -15.64
N GLU A 62 22.26 -17.61 -16.57
CA GLU A 62 23.26 -16.54 -16.60
C GLU A 62 22.59 -15.19 -16.34
N TRP A 63 23.26 -14.34 -15.57
CA TRP A 63 22.82 -12.96 -15.34
C TRP A 63 23.20 -12.09 -16.54
N GLU A 64 22.21 -11.46 -17.16
CA GLU A 64 22.38 -10.52 -18.26
C GLU A 64 21.62 -9.23 -17.97
N GLN A 65 21.93 -8.14 -18.68
CA GLN A 65 21.15 -6.90 -18.56
C GLN A 65 19.69 -7.17 -18.92
N ALA A 66 18.78 -6.78 -18.03
CA ALA A 66 17.36 -7.00 -18.22
C ALA A 66 16.81 -6.09 -19.33
N ASN A 67 16.12 -6.70 -20.29
CA ASN A 67 15.42 -6.04 -21.38
C ASN A 67 14.05 -6.72 -21.58
N GLU A 68 13.02 -5.95 -21.94
CA GLU A 68 11.76 -6.54 -22.40
C GLU A 68 11.96 -7.24 -23.76
N PRO A 69 11.26 -8.37 -24.02
CA PRO A 69 10.33 -9.07 -23.13
C PRO A 69 11.05 -9.95 -22.11
N LEU A 70 10.77 -9.78 -20.81
CA LEU A 70 11.47 -10.50 -19.74
C LEU A 70 11.34 -12.04 -19.76
N HIS A 71 10.40 -12.60 -20.51
CA HIS A 71 10.17 -14.06 -20.55
C HIS A 71 10.44 -14.69 -21.92
N TYR A 72 11.10 -14.00 -22.86
CA TYR A 72 11.25 -14.48 -24.25
C TYR A 72 11.87 -15.88 -24.40
N ASP A 73 12.80 -16.28 -23.53
CA ASP A 73 13.45 -17.60 -23.52
C ASP A 73 12.88 -18.55 -22.46
N ILE A 74 11.87 -18.09 -21.70
CA ILE A 74 11.22 -18.85 -20.63
C ILE A 74 9.84 -19.32 -21.08
N ASP A 75 8.99 -18.41 -21.53
CA ASP A 75 7.65 -18.71 -22.06
C ASP A 75 7.67 -18.85 -23.58
N THR A 76 8.47 -19.80 -24.05
CA THR A 76 8.77 -20.01 -25.49
C THR A 76 7.58 -20.48 -26.33
N SER A 77 6.46 -20.84 -25.68
CA SER A 77 5.25 -21.32 -26.36
C SER A 77 4.45 -20.21 -27.05
N LYS A 78 4.68 -18.95 -26.68
CA LYS A 78 3.94 -17.77 -27.17
C LYS A 78 4.88 -16.57 -27.26
N VAL A 79 4.57 -15.65 -28.17
CA VAL A 79 5.30 -14.38 -28.26
C VAL A 79 5.05 -13.55 -27.02
N CYS A 80 6.14 -13.17 -26.36
CA CYS A 80 6.15 -12.29 -25.20
C CYS A 80 6.24 -10.83 -25.65
N GLY A 81 5.68 -9.94 -24.85
CA GLY A 81 5.86 -8.49 -24.94
C GLY A 81 6.10 -7.92 -23.56
N VAL A 82 5.73 -6.65 -23.35
CA VAL A 82 5.95 -5.99 -22.06
C VAL A 82 5.14 -6.68 -20.94
N GLY A 83 5.82 -6.98 -19.84
CA GLY A 83 5.23 -7.40 -18.56
C GLY A 83 5.49 -6.36 -17.46
N PRO A 84 5.17 -6.64 -16.19
CA PRO A 84 5.31 -5.65 -15.12
C PRO A 84 6.72 -5.57 -14.53
N GLY A 85 7.62 -6.49 -14.89
CA GLY A 85 8.90 -6.69 -14.21
C GLY A 85 9.92 -5.55 -14.37
N MET A 86 10.04 -4.96 -15.56
CA MET A 86 10.99 -3.86 -15.77
C MET A 86 10.55 -2.58 -15.05
N SER A 87 9.27 -2.22 -15.16
CA SER A 87 8.68 -1.09 -14.42
C SER A 87 8.81 -1.25 -12.91
N PHE A 88 8.52 -2.45 -12.40
CA PHE A 88 8.75 -2.79 -10.99
C PHE A 88 10.21 -2.56 -10.56
N ALA A 89 11.18 -3.05 -11.35
CA ALA A 89 12.59 -2.94 -11.00
C ALA A 89 13.10 -1.50 -11.04
N ASN A 90 12.68 -0.70 -12.03
CA ASN A 90 13.03 0.72 -12.11
C ASN A 90 12.44 1.50 -10.94
N ALA A 91 11.14 1.31 -10.66
CA ALA A 91 10.48 1.96 -9.53
C ALA A 91 11.16 1.63 -8.19
N LEU A 92 11.53 0.36 -7.95
CA LEU A 92 12.24 0.00 -6.72
C LEU A 92 13.63 0.63 -6.60
N ARG A 93 14.37 0.73 -7.70
CA ARG A 93 15.68 1.40 -7.68
C ARG A 93 15.56 2.86 -7.33
N GLU A 94 14.57 3.54 -7.90
CA GLU A 94 14.29 4.96 -7.63
C GLU A 94 13.78 5.18 -6.20
N GLN A 95 12.85 4.35 -5.74
CA GLN A 95 12.24 4.49 -4.42
C GLN A 95 13.15 4.11 -3.25
N LEU A 96 13.95 3.04 -3.40
CA LEU A 96 14.71 2.43 -2.31
C LEU A 96 16.23 2.55 -2.47
N GLY A 97 16.72 3.17 -3.55
CA GLY A 97 18.15 3.32 -3.80
C GLY A 97 18.88 1.97 -3.96
N ILE A 98 18.18 0.93 -4.44
CA ILE A 98 18.77 -0.41 -4.57
C ILE A 98 19.87 -0.40 -5.64
N GLU A 99 21.08 -0.80 -5.24
CA GLU A 99 22.27 -0.79 -6.10
C GLU A 99 22.13 -1.70 -7.33
N CYS A 100 21.63 -2.93 -7.16
CA CYS A 100 21.41 -3.87 -8.26
C CYS A 100 20.24 -4.82 -7.99
N VAL A 101 19.27 -4.81 -8.91
CA VAL A 101 18.06 -5.63 -8.91
C VAL A 101 18.25 -6.82 -9.85
N GLY A 102 17.98 -8.03 -9.36
CA GLY A 102 17.95 -9.25 -10.16
C GLY A 102 16.52 -9.75 -10.34
N LEU A 103 16.11 -9.96 -11.58
CA LEU A 103 14.81 -10.52 -11.94
C LEU A 103 14.99 -11.98 -12.33
N VAL A 104 14.12 -12.86 -11.82
CA VAL A 104 14.11 -14.29 -12.13
C VAL A 104 12.79 -14.65 -12.82
N PRO A 105 12.70 -14.49 -14.16
CA PRO A 105 11.51 -14.81 -14.92
C PRO A 105 11.22 -16.31 -14.88
N CYS A 106 9.99 -16.67 -14.53
CA CYS A 106 9.51 -18.04 -14.38
C CYS A 106 8.11 -18.27 -14.96
N ALA A 107 7.36 -17.20 -15.28
CA ALA A 107 5.96 -17.31 -15.69
C ALA A 107 5.78 -18.03 -17.03
N VAL A 108 4.64 -18.74 -17.18
CA VAL A 108 4.29 -19.49 -18.40
C VAL A 108 2.81 -19.29 -18.75
N GLY A 109 2.51 -18.86 -19.96
CA GLY A 109 1.14 -18.53 -20.39
C GLY A 109 0.16 -19.71 -20.39
N GLY A 110 -1.11 -19.44 -20.08
CA GLY A 110 -2.22 -20.41 -20.19
C GLY A 110 -2.19 -21.53 -19.15
N THR A 111 -1.54 -21.31 -18.00
CA THR A 111 -1.39 -22.32 -16.95
C THR A 111 -2.31 -22.02 -15.78
N ALA A 112 -3.17 -22.98 -15.44
CA ALA A 112 -3.94 -22.99 -14.19
C ALA A 112 -3.04 -23.32 -12.99
N ILE A 113 -3.41 -22.89 -11.78
CA ILE A 113 -2.59 -23.00 -10.56
C ILE A 113 -2.23 -24.46 -10.21
N LYS A 114 -3.06 -25.44 -10.61
CA LYS A 114 -2.76 -26.88 -10.44
C LYS A 114 -1.46 -27.32 -11.15
N LYS A 115 -1.04 -26.65 -12.22
CA LYS A 115 0.25 -26.88 -12.89
C LYS A 115 1.45 -26.37 -12.08
N TRP A 116 1.18 -25.58 -11.05
CA TRP A 116 2.15 -25.02 -10.12
C TRP A 116 2.17 -25.74 -8.76
N ALA A 117 1.45 -26.85 -8.61
CA ALA A 117 1.54 -27.66 -7.40
C ALA A 117 2.95 -28.24 -7.22
N ARG A 118 3.42 -28.37 -5.97
CA ARG A 118 4.72 -28.98 -5.65
C ARG A 118 4.85 -30.35 -6.31
N GLY A 119 5.97 -30.56 -6.99
CA GLY A 119 6.22 -31.76 -7.81
C GLY A 119 5.95 -31.61 -9.30
N GLN A 120 5.13 -30.62 -9.71
CA GLN A 120 4.89 -30.30 -11.11
C GLN A 120 6.08 -29.58 -11.75
N ASN A 121 6.18 -29.64 -13.08
CA ASN A 121 7.35 -29.14 -13.81
C ASN A 121 7.57 -27.62 -13.64
N LEU A 122 6.50 -26.82 -13.71
CA LEU A 122 6.58 -25.36 -13.58
C LEU A 122 7.07 -24.95 -12.19
N TYR A 123 6.52 -25.58 -11.16
CA TYR A 123 6.96 -25.38 -9.79
C TYR A 123 8.43 -25.74 -9.58
N LYS A 124 8.85 -26.93 -10.03
CA LYS A 124 10.25 -27.39 -9.94
C LYS A 124 11.19 -26.42 -10.65
N THR A 125 10.80 -25.95 -11.83
CA THR A 125 11.58 -24.99 -12.63
C THR A 125 11.72 -23.67 -11.89
N MET A 126 10.63 -23.10 -11.35
CA MET A 126 10.67 -21.87 -10.58
C MET A 126 11.57 -21.98 -9.34
N VAL A 127 11.44 -23.05 -8.55
CA VAL A 127 12.29 -23.28 -7.37
C VAL A 127 13.75 -23.45 -7.76
N ASN A 128 14.05 -24.23 -8.80
CA ASN A 128 15.42 -24.44 -9.27
C ASN A 128 16.04 -23.12 -9.77
N ARG A 129 15.34 -22.35 -10.61
CA ARG A 129 15.80 -21.04 -11.09
C ARG A 129 16.04 -20.06 -9.94
N SER A 130 15.17 -20.08 -8.93
CA SER A 130 15.34 -19.26 -7.73
C SER A 130 16.60 -19.65 -6.94
N LYS A 131 16.88 -20.96 -6.78
CA LYS A 131 18.12 -21.43 -6.14
C LYS A 131 19.37 -21.12 -6.97
N GLU A 132 19.29 -21.25 -8.28
CA GLU A 132 20.41 -20.90 -9.16
C GLU A 132 20.68 -19.40 -9.17
N SER A 133 19.64 -18.57 -9.03
CA SER A 133 19.80 -17.11 -8.93
C SER A 133 20.72 -16.70 -7.77
N ILE A 134 20.59 -17.35 -6.61
CA ILE A 134 21.44 -17.13 -5.42
C ILE A 134 22.78 -17.88 -5.51
N ASN A 135 22.88 -18.98 -6.25
CA ASN A 135 24.16 -19.67 -6.47
C ASN A 135 25.08 -18.88 -7.42
N LYS A 136 24.48 -18.02 -8.27
CA LYS A 136 25.16 -17.23 -9.30
C LYS A 136 25.36 -15.75 -8.90
N SER A 137 25.01 -15.36 -7.67
CA SER A 137 25.25 -14.02 -7.16
C SER A 137 25.40 -14.01 -5.64
N ASP A 138 25.87 -12.90 -5.07
CA ASP A 138 25.84 -12.68 -3.61
C ASP A 138 24.52 -12.02 -3.16
N GLY A 139 23.44 -12.25 -3.90
CA GLY A 139 22.15 -11.62 -3.67
C GLY A 139 21.22 -12.45 -2.79
N GLU A 140 20.16 -11.79 -2.32
CA GLU A 140 19.11 -12.44 -1.54
C GLU A 140 17.77 -12.35 -2.27
N ILE A 141 16.97 -13.41 -2.21
CA ILE A 141 15.59 -13.39 -2.69
C ILE A 141 14.76 -12.53 -1.75
N LYS A 142 14.21 -11.44 -2.27
CA LYS A 142 13.46 -10.44 -1.51
C LYS A 142 11.95 -10.63 -1.61
N ALA A 143 11.43 -11.10 -2.74
CA ALA A 143 10.02 -11.43 -2.88
C ALA A 143 9.72 -12.38 -4.06
N LEU A 144 8.57 -13.03 -3.99
CA LEU A 144 7.89 -13.63 -5.12
C LEU A 144 6.78 -12.69 -5.61
N LEU A 145 6.85 -12.26 -6.86
CA LEU A 145 5.76 -11.59 -7.56
C LEU A 145 4.94 -12.64 -8.32
N TRP A 146 3.63 -12.66 -8.08
CA TRP A 146 2.74 -13.68 -8.61
C TRP A 146 1.53 -13.07 -9.32
N TYR A 147 1.45 -13.21 -10.64
CA TYR A 147 0.25 -12.86 -11.39
C TYR A 147 -0.26 -14.07 -12.17
N GLN A 148 -1.28 -14.71 -11.61
CA GLN A 148 -1.96 -15.85 -12.18
C GLN A 148 -3.40 -15.96 -11.66
N GLY A 149 -4.27 -16.60 -12.42
CA GLY A 149 -5.61 -17.01 -12.00
C GLY A 149 -6.60 -17.06 -13.15
N GLU A 150 -6.28 -16.45 -14.29
CA GLU A 150 -7.21 -16.28 -15.41
C GLU A 150 -7.67 -17.63 -15.96
N SER A 151 -6.78 -18.63 -16.06
CA SER A 151 -7.17 -19.98 -16.53
C SER A 151 -8.01 -20.77 -15.52
N ASP A 152 -7.91 -20.46 -14.22
CA ASP A 152 -8.70 -21.12 -13.16
C ASP A 152 -10.16 -20.61 -13.13
N THR A 153 -10.47 -19.53 -13.86
CA THR A 153 -11.84 -18.99 -13.99
C THR A 153 -12.74 -19.80 -14.92
N SER A 154 -12.18 -20.76 -15.65
CA SER A 154 -12.90 -21.58 -16.64
C SER A 154 -13.81 -22.63 -16.03
N SER A 155 -13.48 -23.15 -14.84
CA SER A 155 -14.28 -24.17 -14.17
C SER A 155 -14.61 -23.76 -12.74
N ARG A 156 -15.83 -24.08 -12.30
CA ARG A 156 -16.27 -23.81 -10.92
C ARG A 156 -15.35 -24.49 -9.90
N HIS A 157 -14.97 -25.72 -10.21
CA HIS A 157 -14.12 -26.53 -9.35
C HIS A 157 -12.73 -25.91 -9.17
N ASP A 158 -12.08 -25.49 -10.25
CA ASP A 158 -10.76 -24.85 -10.17
C ASP A 158 -10.86 -23.51 -9.43
N ALA A 159 -11.89 -22.69 -9.72
CA ALA A 159 -12.12 -21.41 -9.04
C ALA A 159 -12.37 -21.55 -7.54
N GLU A 160 -13.21 -22.51 -7.12
CA GLU A 160 -13.47 -22.79 -5.70
C GLU A 160 -12.24 -23.37 -4.98
N ALA A 161 -11.37 -24.09 -5.70
CA ALA A 161 -10.14 -24.64 -5.15
C ALA A 161 -8.97 -23.63 -5.12
N TYR A 162 -9.09 -22.48 -5.80
CA TYR A 162 -7.99 -21.54 -6.02
C TYR A 162 -7.32 -21.09 -4.71
N LYS A 163 -8.10 -20.65 -3.72
CA LYS A 163 -7.58 -20.17 -2.42
C LYS A 163 -6.65 -21.20 -1.78
N LYS A 164 -7.15 -22.43 -1.62
CA LYS A 164 -6.40 -23.54 -1.02
C LYS A 164 -5.13 -23.88 -1.81
N ASN A 165 -5.21 -23.85 -3.13
CA ASN A 165 -4.06 -24.15 -3.98
C ASN A 165 -2.99 -23.05 -3.87
N MET A 166 -3.40 -21.79 -3.79
CA MET A 166 -2.48 -20.65 -3.63
C MET A 166 -1.82 -20.63 -2.25
N GLU A 167 -2.58 -20.87 -1.17
CA GLU A 167 -2.01 -21.01 0.19
C GLU A 167 -0.96 -22.13 0.23
N LYS A 168 -1.27 -23.28 -0.41
CA LYS A 168 -0.35 -24.41 -0.52
C LYS A 168 0.86 -24.07 -1.39
N LEU A 169 0.70 -23.32 -2.49
CA LEU A 169 1.80 -22.87 -3.32
C LEU A 169 2.77 -22.01 -2.50
N ILE A 170 2.26 -20.98 -1.81
CA ILE A 170 3.05 -20.07 -0.98
C ILE A 170 3.82 -20.84 0.09
N GLN A 171 3.15 -21.73 0.83
CA GLN A 171 3.79 -22.56 1.85
C GLN A 171 4.93 -23.39 1.25
N ASN A 172 4.67 -24.09 0.13
CA ASN A 172 5.67 -24.94 -0.49
C ASN A 172 6.88 -24.13 -0.99
N VAL A 173 6.67 -22.96 -1.60
CA VAL A 173 7.77 -22.10 -2.05
C VAL A 173 8.64 -21.67 -0.88
N ARG A 174 8.01 -21.21 0.22
CA ARG A 174 8.71 -20.82 1.45
C ARG A 174 9.54 -21.98 2.02
N GLU A 175 8.96 -23.17 2.10
CA GLU A 175 9.65 -24.38 2.55
C GLU A 175 10.83 -24.75 1.64
N ASP A 176 10.60 -24.86 0.33
CA ASP A 176 11.60 -25.36 -0.62
C ASP A 176 12.76 -24.37 -0.87
N LEU A 177 12.53 -23.08 -0.65
CA LEU A 177 13.58 -22.05 -0.66
C LEU A 177 14.21 -21.81 0.72
N GLY A 178 13.66 -22.39 1.79
CA GLY A 178 14.13 -22.14 3.16
C GLY A 178 13.88 -20.71 3.65
N LEU A 179 12.84 -20.04 3.12
CA LEU A 179 12.49 -18.65 3.41
C LEU A 179 11.08 -18.58 4.02
N PRO A 180 10.89 -18.91 5.32
CA PRO A 180 9.57 -19.03 5.95
C PRO A 180 8.77 -17.71 5.97
N SER A 181 9.46 -16.58 5.90
CA SER A 181 8.89 -15.23 5.89
C SER A 181 8.93 -14.57 4.50
N LEU A 182 9.24 -15.31 3.43
CA LEU A 182 9.35 -14.74 2.08
C LEU A 182 8.12 -13.90 1.73
N PRO A 183 8.29 -12.59 1.45
CA PRO A 183 7.23 -11.75 0.92
C PRO A 183 6.67 -12.31 -0.38
N VAL A 184 5.34 -12.43 -0.46
CA VAL A 184 4.63 -12.77 -1.68
C VAL A 184 3.69 -11.64 -2.05
N ILE A 185 3.87 -11.07 -3.22
CA ILE A 185 3.03 -10.01 -3.77
C ILE A 185 2.24 -10.65 -4.91
N GLN A 186 0.98 -10.96 -4.65
CA GLN A 186 0.10 -11.52 -5.67
C GLN A 186 -0.74 -10.43 -6.32
N VAL A 187 -1.28 -10.72 -7.50
CA VAL A 187 -2.16 -9.82 -8.25
C VAL A 187 -3.56 -10.43 -8.33
N ALA A 188 -4.58 -9.70 -7.88
CA ALA A 188 -5.97 -10.03 -8.16
C ALA A 188 -6.25 -9.77 -9.65
N ILE A 189 -6.67 -10.80 -10.38
CA ILE A 189 -6.73 -10.77 -11.85
C ILE A 189 -7.69 -9.71 -12.38
N ALA A 190 -7.28 -8.94 -13.40
CA ALA A 190 -8.15 -7.94 -14.03
C ALA A 190 -9.33 -8.55 -14.80
N THR A 191 -9.16 -9.76 -15.32
CA THR A 191 -10.07 -10.50 -16.21
C THR A 191 -9.81 -12.00 -16.10
N GLY A 192 -10.53 -12.85 -16.83
CA GLY A 192 -10.32 -14.30 -16.84
C GLY A 192 -10.79 -14.97 -18.14
N GLU A 193 -10.37 -16.21 -18.36
CA GLU A 193 -10.77 -17.02 -19.53
C GLU A 193 -12.21 -17.55 -19.45
N GLY A 194 -12.82 -17.53 -18.27
CA GLY A 194 -14.16 -18.04 -18.02
C GLY A 194 -14.97 -17.25 -17.00
N LYS A 195 -16.18 -17.73 -16.71
CA LYS A 195 -17.21 -16.97 -15.98
C LYS A 195 -17.00 -16.86 -14.47
N TYR A 196 -15.98 -17.52 -13.90
CA TYR A 196 -15.74 -17.55 -12.45
C TYR A 196 -14.67 -16.55 -11.99
N VAL A 197 -14.47 -15.45 -12.74
CA VAL A 197 -13.49 -14.39 -12.43
C VAL A 197 -13.64 -13.89 -11.00
N GLU A 198 -14.85 -13.49 -10.59
CA GLU A 198 -15.08 -12.93 -9.25
C GLU A 198 -14.81 -13.94 -8.13
N LYS A 199 -14.97 -15.26 -8.39
CA LYS A 199 -14.65 -16.30 -7.39
C LYS A 199 -13.14 -16.43 -7.17
N VAL A 200 -12.35 -16.38 -8.25
CA VAL A 200 -10.88 -16.37 -8.15
C VAL A 200 -10.40 -15.08 -7.50
N ARG A 201 -10.97 -13.93 -7.87
CA ARG A 201 -10.63 -12.64 -7.27
C ARG A 201 -10.97 -12.58 -5.78
N GLU A 202 -12.13 -13.09 -5.36
CA GLU A 202 -12.51 -13.21 -3.94
C GLU A 202 -11.45 -14.01 -3.16
N ALA A 203 -10.95 -15.10 -3.73
CA ALA A 203 -9.88 -15.89 -3.13
C ALA A 203 -8.54 -15.12 -3.03
N GLN A 204 -8.19 -14.33 -4.05
CA GLN A 204 -6.95 -13.54 -4.10
C GLN A 204 -6.99 -12.35 -3.13
N LEU A 205 -8.10 -11.61 -3.11
CA LEU A 205 -8.30 -10.44 -2.25
C LEU A 205 -8.52 -10.83 -0.79
N GLY A 206 -9.21 -11.96 -0.56
CA GLY A 206 -9.49 -12.50 0.78
C GLY A 206 -8.38 -13.39 1.34
N MET A 207 -7.15 -13.31 0.80
CA MET A 207 -6.01 -14.07 1.30
C MET A 207 -5.45 -13.41 2.56
N ASN A 208 -5.46 -14.14 3.66
CA ASN A 208 -4.95 -13.67 4.94
C ASN A 208 -3.82 -14.57 5.42
N LEU A 209 -2.62 -14.33 4.89
CA LEU A 209 -1.39 -15.03 5.26
C LEU A 209 -0.32 -13.99 5.61
N PRO A 210 0.55 -14.26 6.61
CA PRO A 210 1.66 -13.38 6.94
C PRO A 210 2.55 -13.14 5.72
N ASN A 211 2.95 -11.89 5.52
CA ASN A 211 3.87 -11.45 4.46
C ASN A 211 3.34 -11.75 3.05
N VAL A 212 2.01 -11.76 2.90
CA VAL A 212 1.34 -11.88 1.61
C VAL A 212 0.47 -10.65 1.42
N VAL A 213 0.67 -9.94 0.31
CA VAL A 213 -0.15 -8.79 -0.08
C VAL A 213 -0.72 -9.01 -1.47
N CYS A 214 -1.85 -8.37 -1.74
CA CYS A 214 -2.57 -8.49 -3.00
C CYS A 214 -2.73 -7.11 -3.63
N VAL A 215 -2.23 -6.96 -4.85
CA VAL A 215 -2.41 -5.79 -5.71
C VAL A 215 -3.61 -6.05 -6.62
N ASP A 216 -4.55 -5.11 -6.73
CA ASP A 216 -5.73 -5.30 -7.58
C ASP A 216 -5.51 -4.75 -8.99
N ALA A 217 -5.51 -5.62 -10.01
CA ALA A 217 -5.40 -5.20 -11.40
C ALA A 217 -6.74 -4.82 -12.04
N LYS A 218 -7.87 -4.89 -11.33
CA LYS A 218 -9.19 -4.52 -11.88
C LYS A 218 -9.21 -3.06 -12.31
N GLY A 219 -9.74 -2.82 -13.51
CA GLY A 219 -9.80 -1.49 -14.12
C GLY A 219 -8.54 -1.09 -14.90
N LEU A 220 -7.46 -1.87 -14.85
CA LEU A 220 -6.35 -1.70 -15.80
C LEU A 220 -6.83 -2.02 -17.22
N THR A 221 -6.37 -1.22 -18.18
CA THR A 221 -6.76 -1.34 -19.59
C THR A 221 -6.30 -2.66 -20.18
N LEU A 222 -7.23 -3.36 -20.81
CA LEU A 222 -7.02 -4.61 -21.53
C LEU A 222 -6.74 -4.34 -23.00
N LYS A 223 -6.05 -5.27 -23.63
CA LYS A 223 -5.90 -5.35 -25.09
C LYS A 223 -7.23 -5.72 -25.74
N GLU A 224 -7.24 -5.66 -27.08
CA GLU A 224 -8.37 -6.07 -27.93
C GLU A 224 -8.86 -7.51 -27.65
N ASP A 225 -8.02 -8.38 -27.08
CA ASP A 225 -8.39 -9.75 -26.71
C ASP A 225 -9.20 -9.85 -25.39
N ASN A 226 -9.39 -8.74 -24.67
CA ASN A 226 -10.08 -8.65 -23.38
C ASN A 226 -9.53 -9.60 -22.29
N LEU A 227 -8.29 -10.07 -22.44
CA LEU A 227 -7.65 -11.02 -21.53
C LEU A 227 -6.30 -10.49 -21.01
N HIS A 228 -5.53 -9.84 -21.87
CA HIS A 228 -4.19 -9.39 -21.53
C HIS A 228 -4.14 -7.88 -21.31
N LEU A 229 -3.31 -7.43 -20.37
CA LEU A 229 -3.07 -6.01 -20.14
C LEU A 229 -2.34 -5.35 -21.33
N THR A 230 -2.60 -4.06 -21.58
CA THR A 230 -1.82 -3.25 -22.52
C THR A 230 -0.42 -2.96 -21.99
N THR A 231 0.46 -2.41 -22.83
CA THR A 231 1.82 -2.01 -22.44
C THR A 231 1.82 -1.01 -21.29
N GLU A 232 0.95 -0.01 -21.34
CA GLU A 232 0.80 1.04 -20.33
C GLU A 232 0.26 0.47 -19.02
N SER A 233 -0.73 -0.43 -19.10
CA SER A 233 -1.26 -1.14 -17.93
C SER A 233 -0.22 -2.02 -17.26
N GLN A 234 0.68 -2.64 -18.03
CA GLN A 234 1.78 -3.43 -17.48
C GLN A 234 2.81 -2.55 -16.78
N ALA A 235 3.16 -1.41 -17.37
CA ALA A 235 4.02 -0.41 -16.71
C ALA A 235 3.39 0.08 -15.40
N LYS A 236 2.09 0.41 -15.41
CA LYS A 236 1.36 0.81 -14.20
C LYS A 236 1.31 -0.29 -13.14
N LEU A 237 1.05 -1.54 -13.54
CA LEU A 237 1.07 -2.67 -12.61
C LEU A 237 2.45 -2.88 -11.98
N GLY A 238 3.53 -2.66 -12.74
CA GLY A 238 4.90 -2.71 -12.21
C GLY A 238 5.12 -1.71 -11.07
N GLN A 239 4.65 -0.48 -11.21
CA GLN A 239 4.69 0.54 -10.14
C GLN A 239 3.86 0.09 -8.93
N MET A 240 2.63 -0.41 -9.15
CA MET A 240 1.77 -0.90 -8.06
C MET A 240 2.41 -2.07 -7.28
N LEU A 241 3.15 -2.94 -7.96
CA LEU A 241 3.91 -4.03 -7.33
C LEU A 241 5.11 -3.49 -6.53
N ALA A 242 5.77 -2.44 -7.02
CA ALA A 242 6.91 -1.81 -6.35
C ALA A 242 6.45 -1.11 -5.07
N ASP A 243 5.36 -0.37 -5.13
CA ASP A 243 4.73 0.27 -3.97
C ASP A 243 4.36 -0.78 -2.90
N ALA A 244 3.71 -1.88 -3.33
CA ALA A 244 3.36 -2.96 -2.41
C ALA A 244 4.58 -3.62 -1.75
N PHE A 245 5.69 -3.76 -2.49
CA PHE A 245 6.94 -4.26 -1.92
C PHE A 245 7.55 -3.26 -0.92
N SER A 246 7.58 -1.98 -1.28
CA SER A 246 8.10 -0.90 -0.44
C SER A 246 7.35 -0.81 0.90
N SER A 247 6.01 -0.88 0.89
CA SER A 247 5.19 -0.90 2.12
C SER A 247 5.51 -2.13 3.00
N LEU A 248 5.65 -3.32 2.38
CA LEU A 248 6.05 -4.54 3.11
C LEU A 248 7.46 -4.43 3.70
N HIS A 249 8.44 -3.97 2.92
CA HIS A 249 9.84 -3.90 3.33
C HIS A 249 10.03 -2.98 4.54
N GLN A 250 9.30 -1.87 4.57
CA GLN A 250 9.36 -0.92 5.68
C GLN A 250 8.81 -1.54 6.97
N SER A 251 7.73 -2.34 6.90
CA SER A 251 7.18 -3.04 8.06
C SER A 251 8.15 -4.04 8.72
N PHE A 252 9.10 -4.63 7.97
CA PHE A 252 10.07 -5.59 8.52
C PHE A 252 11.31 -4.96 9.16
N HIS A 253 11.74 -3.78 8.70
CA HIS A 253 12.90 -3.10 9.30
C HIS A 253 12.62 -2.62 10.73
N PHE A 254 11.35 -2.40 11.08
CA PHE A 254 10.93 -1.98 12.43
C PHE A 254 10.73 -3.14 13.43
N HIS A 255 10.65 -4.40 12.99
CA HIS A 255 10.42 -5.56 13.88
C HIS A 255 11.70 -6.30 14.32
N PHE A 256 12.85 -6.04 13.69
CA PHE A 256 14.15 -6.55 14.15
C PHE A 256 15.21 -5.46 14.01
N PRO A 257 15.51 -4.68 15.06
CA PRO A 257 16.73 -3.88 15.04
C PRO A 257 17.93 -4.82 14.87
N GLN A 258 18.76 -4.54 13.88
CA GLN A 258 20.07 -5.16 13.72
C GLN A 258 20.82 -5.04 15.05
N ILE A 259 21.01 -6.16 15.75
CA ILE A 259 21.89 -6.21 16.92
C ILE A 259 23.28 -5.84 16.40
N PRO A 260 23.91 -4.75 16.87
CA PRO A 260 25.25 -4.42 16.43
C PRO A 260 26.18 -5.57 16.81
N LYS A 261 26.91 -6.11 15.84
CA LYS A 261 27.96 -7.09 16.07
C LYS A 261 28.95 -6.49 17.08
N ARG A 262 28.88 -6.92 18.34
CA ARG A 262 29.89 -6.60 19.36
C ARG A 262 31.23 -7.12 18.86
N LYS A 263 32.15 -6.20 18.58
CA LYS A 263 33.57 -6.53 18.49
C LYS A 263 33.98 -7.18 19.81
N ALA A 264 34.56 -8.37 19.71
CA ALA A 264 35.21 -9.03 20.83
C ALA A 264 36.27 -8.09 21.40
N ASN A 265 36.22 -7.84 22.70
CA ASN A 265 37.41 -7.54 23.50
C ASN A 265 37.18 -8.00 24.94
N SER A 266 38.27 -8.53 25.46
CA SER A 266 38.43 -9.35 26.65
C SER A 266 38.34 -8.60 27.98
N SER A 267 37.83 -9.32 28.99
CA SER A 267 38.29 -9.35 30.40
C SER A 267 38.52 -8.02 31.14
N GLU A 268 37.68 -7.71 32.14
CA GLU A 268 37.95 -7.90 33.59
C GLU A 268 37.00 -7.08 34.47
N ASN A 269 36.68 -7.67 35.63
CA ASN A 269 35.87 -7.12 36.72
C ASN A 269 36.46 -5.81 37.28
N GLN A 270 35.59 -4.87 37.69
CA GLN A 270 35.53 -4.45 39.10
C GLN A 270 34.35 -3.51 39.39
N THR A 271 33.63 -3.89 40.44
CA THR A 271 32.56 -3.18 41.13
C THR A 271 33.08 -1.90 41.79
N LYS A 272 32.39 -0.77 41.60
CA LYS A 272 32.48 0.35 42.55
C LYS A 272 31.14 1.09 42.61
N ILE A 273 30.48 0.95 43.75
CA ILE A 273 29.34 1.75 44.18
C ILE A 273 29.92 3.06 44.72
N MET A 274 29.40 4.22 44.28
CA MET A 274 29.43 5.47 45.04
C MET A 274 28.34 6.43 44.53
N GLU A 275 27.33 6.55 45.39
CA GLU A 275 26.58 7.76 45.78
C GLU A 275 26.00 8.72 44.72
N THR A 276 24.66 8.75 44.78
CA THR A 276 23.73 9.78 44.35
C THR A 276 24.21 11.21 44.60
N VAL A 277 24.39 11.96 43.52
CA VAL A 277 24.18 13.41 43.47
C VAL A 277 22.81 13.62 42.83
N ILE A 278 21.87 14.20 43.57
CA ILE A 278 20.57 14.63 43.08
C ILE A 278 20.77 16.01 42.44
N PRO A 279 20.62 16.21 41.13
CA PRO A 279 20.34 17.52 40.59
C PRO A 279 18.83 17.73 40.68
N ASN A 280 18.43 18.80 41.35
CA ASN A 280 17.11 19.38 41.23
C ASN A 280 16.95 19.91 39.80
N PRO A 281 15.81 19.67 39.13
CA PRO A 281 15.28 20.68 38.25
C PRO A 281 13.81 20.91 38.59
N GLU A 282 13.55 22.01 39.29
CA GLU A 282 12.47 22.89 38.88
C GLU A 282 12.76 23.35 37.44
N GLN A 283 12.40 22.51 36.48
CA GLN A 283 12.16 22.92 35.11
C GLN A 283 10.71 22.57 34.82
N ASP A 284 9.95 23.63 34.61
CA ASP A 284 8.60 23.71 34.06
C ASP A 284 8.27 22.54 33.12
N GLN A 285 7.78 21.42 33.67
CA GLN A 285 7.29 20.29 32.88
C GLN A 285 5.88 20.63 32.42
N SER A 286 5.77 21.52 31.42
CA SER A 286 4.56 21.59 30.62
C SER A 286 4.33 20.19 30.03
N ALA A 287 3.17 19.60 30.26
CA ALA A 287 2.81 18.30 29.69
C ALA A 287 3.15 18.27 28.18
N PRO A 288 3.68 17.16 27.65
CA PRO A 288 4.06 17.06 26.24
C PRO A 288 2.88 17.47 25.34
N THR A 289 3.09 18.53 24.55
CA THR A 289 2.08 19.11 23.67
C THR A 289 2.28 18.62 22.23
N PRO A 290 1.21 18.27 21.50
CA PRO A 290 1.33 17.87 20.10
C PRO A 290 2.01 18.91 19.22
N LYS A 291 3.02 18.49 18.44
CA LYS A 291 3.72 19.29 17.43
C LYS A 291 3.19 19.06 16.03
N HIS A 292 2.74 17.85 15.74
CA HIS A 292 2.12 17.50 14.47
C HIS A 292 0.64 17.20 14.70
N ILE A 293 -0.24 17.88 13.99
CA ILE A 293 -1.68 17.80 14.21
C ILE A 293 -2.36 17.32 12.92
N PHE A 294 -3.25 16.34 13.07
CA PHE A 294 -4.06 15.79 11.98
C PHE A 294 -5.54 15.95 12.30
N ILE A 295 -6.28 16.54 11.37
CA ILE A 295 -7.73 16.66 11.49
C ILE A 295 -8.36 15.40 10.87
N LEU A 296 -9.26 14.74 11.61
CA LEU A 296 -9.96 13.54 11.16
C LEU A 296 -11.44 13.88 10.99
N SER A 297 -11.91 14.03 9.75
CA SER A 297 -13.28 14.48 9.49
C SER A 297 -13.99 13.70 8.38
N GLY A 298 -15.30 13.92 8.27
CA GLY A 298 -16.19 13.20 7.37
C GLY A 298 -17.33 12.51 8.13
N GLN A 299 -17.65 11.27 7.77
CA GLN A 299 -18.79 10.54 8.35
C GLN A 299 -18.40 9.27 9.11
N SER A 300 -19.32 8.30 9.22
CA SER A 300 -19.22 7.14 10.10
C SER A 300 -17.99 6.27 9.86
N ASN A 301 -17.50 6.14 8.63
CA ASN A 301 -16.27 5.38 8.36
C ASN A 301 -14.99 6.11 8.81
N MET A 302 -14.95 7.45 8.84
CA MET A 302 -13.89 8.18 9.57
C MET A 302 -14.09 8.10 11.08
N ALA A 303 -15.33 8.29 11.54
CA ALA A 303 -15.67 8.27 12.96
C ALA A 303 -15.30 6.94 13.62
N GLY A 304 -15.49 5.85 12.87
CA GLY A 304 -15.13 4.50 13.25
C GLY A 304 -16.35 3.66 13.62
N ARG A 305 -16.45 2.49 12.98
CA ARG A 305 -17.50 1.49 13.21
C ARG A 305 -16.96 0.06 13.22
N GLY A 306 -15.65 -0.11 13.06
CA GLY A 306 -14.99 -1.41 13.19
C GLY A 306 -15.27 -2.01 14.57
N GLY A 307 -15.64 -3.29 14.61
CA GLY A 307 -15.96 -4.00 15.86
C GLY A 307 -17.31 -3.62 16.50
N VAL A 308 -18.08 -2.68 15.94
CA VAL A 308 -19.43 -2.37 16.46
C VAL A 308 -20.42 -3.44 16.01
N THR A 309 -20.97 -4.17 16.97
CA THR A 309 -21.93 -5.26 16.75
C THR A 309 -23.34 -4.76 16.43
N LYS A 310 -24.23 -5.67 16.01
CA LYS A 310 -25.66 -5.39 15.79
C LYS A 310 -26.40 -4.87 17.03
N LEU A 311 -25.85 -5.10 18.22
CA LEU A 311 -26.38 -4.59 19.49
C LEU A 311 -25.90 -3.16 19.80
N TYR A 312 -25.26 -2.49 18.83
CA TYR A 312 -24.67 -1.16 18.99
C TYR A 312 -23.64 -1.11 20.13
N GLN A 313 -22.86 -2.18 20.28
CA GLN A 313 -21.77 -2.28 21.24
C GLN A 313 -20.47 -2.54 20.48
N TRP A 314 -19.42 -1.79 20.80
CA TRP A 314 -18.07 -2.07 20.32
C TRP A 314 -17.49 -3.27 21.07
N ASP A 315 -16.86 -4.19 20.34
CA ASP A 315 -16.25 -5.41 20.88
C ASP A 315 -14.97 -5.16 21.71
N GLY A 316 -14.43 -3.95 21.68
CA GLY A 316 -13.20 -3.58 22.39
C GLY A 316 -11.92 -4.11 21.74
N VAL A 317 -11.99 -4.68 20.54
CA VAL A 317 -10.83 -5.23 19.84
C VAL A 317 -10.03 -4.10 19.20
N VAL A 318 -8.76 -3.99 19.61
CA VAL A 318 -7.80 -3.02 19.07
C VAL A 318 -6.60 -3.79 18.52
N SER A 319 -6.31 -3.61 17.23
CA SER A 319 -5.17 -4.27 16.59
C SER A 319 -3.82 -3.70 17.10
N PRO A 320 -2.70 -4.42 16.92
CA PRO A 320 -1.37 -3.90 17.26
C PRO A 320 -1.04 -2.55 16.61
N GLU A 321 -1.48 -2.35 15.37
CA GLU A 321 -1.25 -1.13 14.59
C GLU A 321 -2.04 0.07 15.13
N SER A 322 -3.11 -0.17 15.90
CA SER A 322 -3.95 0.88 16.49
C SER A 322 -3.73 1.06 18.00
N GLN A 323 -2.65 0.49 18.56
CA GLN A 323 -2.36 0.61 19.98
C GLN A 323 -2.03 2.06 20.39
N PRO A 324 -2.40 2.48 21.61
CA PRO A 324 -2.04 3.79 22.13
C PRO A 324 -0.54 3.91 22.35
N HIS A 325 -0.03 5.15 22.28
CA HIS A 325 1.36 5.47 22.55
C HIS A 325 1.47 6.75 23.40
N PRO A 326 2.47 6.88 24.28
CA PRO A 326 2.63 8.08 25.13
C PRO A 326 2.80 9.41 24.39
N SER A 327 3.21 9.37 23.12
CA SER A 327 3.37 10.55 22.27
C SER A 327 2.18 10.86 21.36
N ILE A 328 1.08 10.09 21.45
CA ILE A 328 -0.11 10.29 20.61
C ILE A 328 -1.26 10.77 21.48
N PHE A 329 -1.80 11.92 21.12
CA PHE A 329 -2.88 12.59 21.84
C PHE A 329 -4.09 12.79 20.93
N ARG A 330 -5.25 12.92 21.55
CA ARG A 330 -6.53 13.23 20.91
C ARG A 330 -7.10 14.48 21.56
N LEU A 331 -7.67 15.39 20.77
CA LEU A 331 -8.39 16.54 21.29
C LEU A 331 -9.81 16.11 21.66
N SER A 332 -10.14 16.13 22.96
CA SER A 332 -11.46 15.73 23.45
C SER A 332 -12.57 16.72 23.05
N ALA A 333 -13.83 16.38 23.30
CA ALA A 333 -14.97 17.28 23.12
C ALA A 333 -14.87 18.54 24.01
N LYS A 334 -14.16 18.45 25.14
CA LYS A 334 -13.87 19.57 26.04
C LYS A 334 -12.72 20.45 25.57
N LEU A 335 -12.13 20.14 24.42
CA LEU A 335 -10.98 20.84 23.84
C LEU A 335 -9.69 20.68 24.67
N GLU A 336 -9.54 19.53 25.31
CA GLU A 336 -8.36 19.18 26.09
C GLU A 336 -7.61 18.04 25.40
N TRP A 337 -6.28 18.11 25.37
CA TRP A 337 -5.45 17.03 24.88
C TRP A 337 -5.40 15.89 25.91
N GLU A 338 -5.75 14.68 25.48
CA GLU A 338 -5.70 13.46 26.28
C GLU A 338 -5.00 12.33 25.50
N PRO A 339 -4.49 11.28 26.16
CA PRO A 339 -3.89 10.14 25.45
C PRO A 339 -4.88 9.53 24.44
N ALA A 340 -4.45 9.39 23.18
CA ALA A 340 -5.32 8.86 22.13
C ALA A 340 -5.56 7.35 22.30
N ARG A 341 -6.84 6.95 22.23
CA ARG A 341 -7.30 5.55 22.26
C ARG A 341 -8.53 5.43 21.37
N GLU A 342 -8.71 4.26 20.74
CA GLU A 342 -9.99 3.95 20.11
C GLU A 342 -11.09 3.77 21.16
N PRO A 343 -12.36 4.15 20.86
CA PRO A 343 -12.82 4.81 19.64
C PRO A 343 -12.50 6.32 19.65
N LEU A 344 -11.81 6.82 18.62
CA LEU A 344 -11.37 8.22 18.58
C LEU A 344 -12.51 9.26 18.53
N HIS A 345 -13.74 8.88 18.17
CA HIS A 345 -14.87 9.80 18.06
C HIS A 345 -15.92 9.64 19.17
N ILE A 346 -15.61 8.92 20.25
CA ILE A 346 -16.60 8.52 21.28
C ILE A 346 -17.37 9.69 21.93
N ASP A 347 -16.74 10.83 22.13
CA ASP A 347 -17.35 12.06 22.67
C ASP A 347 -17.65 13.12 21.59
N ILE A 348 -17.42 12.78 20.32
CA ILE A 348 -17.64 13.66 19.16
C ILE A 348 -18.91 13.21 18.40
N ASP A 349 -18.93 11.97 17.92
CA ASP A 349 -20.07 11.35 17.21
C ASP A 349 -21.05 10.70 18.20
N THR A 350 -21.51 11.50 19.17
CA THR A 350 -22.24 11.04 20.38
C THR A 350 -23.59 10.38 20.11
N ARG A 351 -24.16 10.54 18.92
CA ARG A 351 -25.47 9.95 18.56
C ARG A 351 -25.36 8.47 18.20
N LYS A 352 -24.16 7.94 18.01
CA LYS A 352 -23.90 6.58 17.50
C LYS A 352 -22.76 5.92 18.28
N THR A 353 -22.84 4.60 18.44
CA THR A 353 -21.71 3.84 19.00
C THR A 353 -20.54 3.89 18.04
N CYS A 354 -19.41 4.41 18.52
CA CYS A 354 -18.15 4.42 17.79
C CYS A 354 -17.37 3.12 18.05
N GLY A 355 -16.63 2.69 17.04
CA GLY A 355 -15.62 1.64 17.14
C GLY A 355 -14.33 2.10 16.47
N VAL A 356 -13.55 1.16 15.95
CA VAL A 356 -12.27 1.50 15.30
C VAL A 356 -12.51 2.29 14.02
N GLY A 357 -11.79 3.40 13.87
CA GLY A 357 -11.61 4.17 12.62
C GLY A 357 -10.17 4.07 12.11
N PRO A 358 -9.79 4.84 11.08
CA PRO A 358 -8.45 4.74 10.49
C PRO A 358 -7.38 5.57 11.24
N GLY A 359 -7.78 6.37 12.23
CA GLY A 359 -6.92 7.40 12.83
C GLY A 359 -5.74 6.84 13.63
N MET A 360 -5.96 5.81 14.47
CA MET A 360 -4.87 5.24 15.28
C MET A 360 -3.85 4.49 14.43
N SER A 361 -4.29 3.69 13.45
CA SER A 361 -3.38 2.99 12.54
C SER A 361 -2.62 3.96 11.64
N PHE A 362 -3.28 5.00 11.14
CA PHE A 362 -2.63 6.10 10.40
C PHE A 362 -1.52 6.75 11.23
N VAL A 363 -1.82 7.17 12.46
CA VAL A 363 -0.86 7.95 13.25
C VAL A 363 0.31 7.10 13.73
N ASN A 364 0.08 5.83 14.06
CA ASN A 364 1.16 4.91 14.41
C ASN A 364 2.08 4.66 13.20
N ALA A 365 1.52 4.58 11.99
CA ALA A 365 2.30 4.46 10.77
C ALA A 365 3.10 5.73 10.45
N VAL A 366 2.57 6.94 10.70
CA VAL A 366 3.30 8.19 10.43
C VAL A 366 4.24 8.64 11.56
N ARG A 367 4.05 8.14 12.80
CA ARG A 367 4.84 8.57 13.96
C ARG A 367 6.34 8.39 13.76
N GLU A 368 6.75 7.25 13.23
CA GLU A 368 8.17 6.93 13.04
C GLU A 368 8.86 7.89 12.06
N MET A 369 8.08 8.50 11.17
CA MET A 369 8.56 9.44 10.16
C MET A 369 8.63 10.89 10.67
N LEU A 370 7.81 11.22 11.67
CA LEU A 370 7.72 12.55 12.26
C LEU A 370 8.66 12.72 13.48
N GLY A 371 9.53 11.74 13.72
CA GLY A 371 10.49 11.76 14.82
C GLY A 371 9.85 11.51 16.19
N ASN A 372 10.55 11.90 17.25
CA ASN A 372 10.11 11.68 18.63
C ASN A 372 9.11 12.76 19.14
N GLU A 373 8.59 13.60 18.25
CA GLU A 373 7.64 14.65 18.64
C GLU A 373 6.24 14.08 18.91
N CYS A 374 5.46 14.79 19.72
CA CYS A 374 4.10 14.39 20.03
C CYS A 374 3.15 14.69 18.87
N ILE A 375 2.19 13.80 18.64
CA ILE A 375 1.22 13.90 17.55
C ILE A 375 -0.17 14.06 18.13
N GLY A 376 -0.98 14.93 17.52
CA GLY A 376 -2.32 15.27 17.95
C GLY A 376 -3.34 14.91 16.89
N LEU A 377 -4.36 14.16 17.29
CA LEU A 377 -5.52 13.85 16.46
C LEU A 377 -6.68 14.77 16.86
N VAL A 378 -7.30 15.41 15.88
CA VAL A 378 -8.47 16.27 16.06
C VAL A 378 -9.68 15.57 15.42
N PRO A 379 -10.38 14.69 16.15
CA PRO A 379 -11.57 14.00 15.66
C PRO A 379 -12.72 14.98 15.47
N CYS A 380 -13.36 14.97 14.31
CA CYS A 380 -14.45 15.87 13.94
C CYS A 380 -15.59 15.14 13.23
N ALA A 381 -15.39 13.91 12.75
CA ALA A 381 -16.37 13.21 11.92
C ALA A 381 -17.69 12.92 12.66
N VAL A 382 -18.81 12.97 11.90
CA VAL A 382 -20.17 12.72 12.42
C VAL A 382 -20.94 11.81 11.47
N GLY A 383 -21.46 10.70 12.00
CA GLY A 383 -22.06 9.64 11.19
C GLY A 383 -23.38 10.04 10.51
N GLY A 384 -23.56 9.60 9.26
CA GLY A 384 -24.80 9.76 8.49
C GLY A 384 -24.98 11.13 7.84
N THR A 385 -23.92 11.94 7.75
CA THR A 385 -23.97 13.31 7.25
C THR A 385 -23.58 13.38 5.77
N ALA A 386 -24.40 14.07 4.96
CA ALA A 386 -24.08 14.42 3.58
C ALA A 386 -23.18 15.65 3.52
N ILE A 387 -22.47 15.88 2.41
CA ILE A 387 -21.46 16.96 2.34
C ILE A 387 -22.09 18.36 2.51
N LYS A 388 -23.38 18.52 2.18
CA LYS A 388 -24.12 19.77 2.41
C LYS A 388 -24.21 20.19 3.88
N GLU A 389 -24.21 19.23 4.81
CA GLU A 389 -24.17 19.50 6.26
C GLU A 389 -22.78 20.00 6.72
N TRP A 390 -21.79 19.96 5.82
CA TRP A 390 -20.43 20.46 6.01
C TRP A 390 -20.17 21.77 5.23
N ALA A 391 -21.21 22.44 4.73
CA ALA A 391 -21.06 23.76 4.12
C ALA A 391 -20.62 24.81 5.17
N ARG A 392 -19.88 25.84 4.73
CA ARG A 392 -19.44 26.94 5.61
C ARG A 392 -20.67 27.61 6.25
N GLY A 393 -20.63 27.82 7.57
CA GLY A 393 -21.78 28.27 8.36
C GLY A 393 -22.64 27.16 8.97
N GLU A 394 -22.53 25.91 8.49
CA GLU A 394 -23.21 24.76 9.12
C GLU A 394 -22.48 24.30 10.38
N GLU A 395 -23.22 23.74 11.33
CA GLU A 395 -22.70 23.38 12.66
C GLU A 395 -21.49 22.45 12.60
N LEU A 396 -21.49 21.45 11.70
CA LEU A 396 -20.40 20.48 11.59
C LEU A 396 -19.11 21.12 11.09
N TYR A 397 -19.23 21.98 10.07
CA TYR A 397 -18.11 22.74 9.52
C TYR A 397 -17.52 23.68 10.57
N GLU A 398 -18.36 24.49 11.22
CA GLU A 398 -17.91 25.46 12.22
C GLU A 398 -17.25 24.76 13.42
N ASN A 399 -17.78 23.60 13.84
CA ASN A 399 -17.17 22.79 14.88
C ASN A 399 -15.81 22.23 14.45
N MET A 400 -15.66 21.74 13.22
CA MET A 400 -14.36 21.28 12.71
C MET A 400 -13.32 22.40 12.68
N VAL A 401 -13.69 23.58 12.17
CA VAL A 401 -12.80 24.75 12.14
C VAL A 401 -12.43 25.21 13.56
N LYS A 402 -13.41 25.31 14.46
CA LYS A 402 -13.18 25.67 15.88
C LYS A 402 -12.20 24.71 16.56
N ARG A 403 -12.43 23.40 16.43
CA ARG A 403 -11.56 22.36 17.02
C ARG A 403 -10.14 22.42 16.44
N SER A 404 -10.03 22.64 15.13
CA SER A 404 -8.74 22.81 14.45
C SER A 404 -7.98 24.04 14.96
N LYS A 405 -8.64 25.20 15.10
CA LYS A 405 -8.05 26.43 15.67
C LYS A 405 -7.65 26.26 17.13
N GLU A 406 -8.41 25.50 17.90
CA GLU A 406 -8.08 25.22 19.29
C GLU A 406 -6.84 24.33 19.42
N SER A 407 -6.71 23.33 18.55
CA SER A 407 -5.60 22.38 18.57
C SER A 407 -4.23 23.06 18.48
N VAL A 408 -4.11 24.11 17.66
CA VAL A 408 -2.84 24.83 17.41
C VAL A 408 -2.47 25.82 18.53
N LYS A 409 -3.34 26.08 19.51
CA LYS A 409 -2.96 26.88 20.70
C LYS A 409 -1.84 26.25 21.51
N SER A 410 -1.67 24.93 21.36
CA SER A 410 -0.54 24.16 21.90
C SER A 410 0.79 24.37 21.14
N LYS A 411 0.80 25.27 20.14
CA LYS A 411 1.93 25.55 19.23
C LYS A 411 2.33 24.36 18.34
N GLY A 412 1.38 23.46 18.08
CA GLY A 412 1.51 22.43 17.04
C GLY A 412 1.11 22.96 15.67
N GLU A 413 1.52 22.26 14.62
CA GLU A 413 1.23 22.57 13.22
C GLU A 413 0.25 21.54 12.65
N ILE A 414 -0.79 22.02 11.96
CA ILE A 414 -1.72 21.14 11.24
C ILE A 414 -1.02 20.64 9.98
N LYS A 415 -0.76 19.32 9.93
CA LYS A 415 -0.05 18.66 8.84
C LYS A 415 -0.96 18.21 7.71
N ALA A 416 -2.18 17.76 8.02
CA ALA A 416 -3.18 17.41 7.02
C ALA A 416 -4.62 17.35 7.58
N LEU A 417 -5.59 17.47 6.69
CA LEU A 417 -6.96 17.01 6.89
C LEU A 417 -7.14 15.65 6.22
N LEU A 418 -7.53 14.65 7.00
CA LEU A 418 -8.00 13.36 6.49
C LEU A 418 -9.52 13.41 6.39
N TRP A 419 -10.05 13.15 5.19
CA TRP A 419 -11.46 13.27 4.88
C TRP A 419 -12.03 11.95 4.35
N TYR A 420 -12.99 11.36 5.06
CA TYR A 420 -13.69 10.18 4.54
C TYR A 420 -15.19 10.34 4.69
N GLN A 421 -15.82 10.69 3.57
CA GLN A 421 -17.24 11.00 3.48
C GLN A 421 -17.73 10.81 2.04
N GLY A 422 -19.03 10.59 1.89
CA GLY A 422 -19.73 10.63 0.60
C GLY A 422 -20.83 9.59 0.50
N GLU A 423 -20.89 8.63 1.42
CA GLU A 423 -21.87 7.55 1.34
C GLU A 423 -23.31 8.08 1.46
N SER A 424 -23.56 9.15 2.24
CA SER A 424 -24.88 9.79 2.29
C SER A 424 -25.25 10.55 1.00
N ASP A 425 -24.26 11.05 0.25
CA ASP A 425 -24.48 11.78 -1.01
C ASP A 425 -24.81 10.85 -2.19
N THR A 426 -24.71 9.53 -1.98
CA THR A 426 -25.15 8.54 -2.96
C THR A 426 -26.66 8.33 -2.98
N LEU A 427 -27.42 8.91 -2.04
CA LEU A 427 -28.86 8.65 -1.91
C LEU A 427 -29.71 9.29 -3.01
N THR A 428 -29.26 10.41 -3.57
CA THR A 428 -29.99 11.16 -4.61
C THR A 428 -29.06 11.52 -5.76
N GLN A 429 -29.63 11.65 -6.96
CA GLN A 429 -28.87 12.09 -8.13
C GLN A 429 -28.34 13.51 -7.95
N GLU A 430 -29.15 14.39 -7.34
CA GLU A 430 -28.81 15.79 -7.10
C GLU A 430 -27.59 15.91 -6.18
N ASP A 431 -27.60 15.19 -5.04
CA ASP A 431 -26.47 15.21 -4.10
C ASP A 431 -25.19 14.63 -4.77
N ALA A 432 -25.32 13.53 -5.52
CA ALA A 432 -24.19 12.91 -6.21
C ALA A 432 -23.60 13.81 -7.32
N GLU A 433 -24.43 14.52 -8.07
CA GLU A 433 -23.99 15.47 -9.10
C GLU A 433 -23.34 16.72 -8.50
N ALA A 434 -23.84 17.18 -7.34
CA ALA A 434 -23.31 18.34 -6.65
C ALA A 434 -22.01 18.04 -5.87
N TYR A 435 -21.71 16.76 -5.59
CA TYR A 435 -20.63 16.35 -4.69
C TYR A 435 -19.27 17.00 -5.01
N LYS A 436 -18.88 17.00 -6.30
CA LYS A 436 -17.58 17.57 -6.72
C LYS A 436 -17.44 19.03 -6.33
N GLY A 437 -18.42 19.86 -6.71
CA GLY A 437 -18.41 21.29 -6.42
C GLY A 437 -18.48 21.60 -4.93
N ASN A 438 -19.25 20.80 -4.18
CA ASN A 438 -19.32 20.91 -2.73
C ASN A 438 -17.99 20.56 -2.06
N MET A 439 -17.30 19.52 -2.54
CA MET A 439 -15.98 19.12 -2.01
C MET A 439 -14.90 20.16 -2.31
N GLU A 440 -14.85 20.70 -3.54
CA GLU A 440 -13.93 21.79 -3.87
C GLU A 440 -14.20 23.03 -2.99
N THR A 441 -15.47 23.37 -2.79
CA THR A 441 -15.89 24.48 -1.91
C THR A 441 -15.48 24.23 -0.46
N LEU A 442 -15.69 23.02 0.07
CA LEU A 442 -15.25 22.62 1.41
C LEU A 442 -13.74 22.82 1.57
N ILE A 443 -12.95 22.33 0.63
CA ILE A 443 -11.48 22.44 0.67
C ILE A 443 -11.04 23.91 0.69
N HIS A 444 -11.61 24.74 -0.19
CA HIS A 444 -11.29 26.17 -0.22
C HIS A 444 -11.64 26.87 1.10
N ASN A 445 -12.85 26.61 1.62
CA ASN A 445 -13.31 27.20 2.88
C ASN A 445 -12.40 26.78 4.05
N VAL A 446 -12.06 25.50 4.19
CA VAL A 446 -11.18 25.02 5.27
C VAL A 446 -9.80 25.70 5.19
N ARG A 447 -9.21 25.78 4.00
CA ARG A 447 -7.91 26.44 3.79
C ARG A 447 -7.96 27.92 4.15
N GLU A 448 -9.01 28.63 3.74
CA GLU A 448 -9.22 30.04 4.06
C GLU A 448 -9.40 30.25 5.57
N ASP A 449 -10.34 29.52 6.19
CA ASP A 449 -10.71 29.73 7.58
C ASP A 449 -9.61 29.31 8.57
N LEU A 450 -8.75 28.36 8.20
CA LEU A 450 -7.55 28.00 8.96
C LEU A 450 -6.33 28.85 8.62
N GLY A 451 -6.38 29.66 7.55
CA GLY A 451 -5.23 30.44 7.07
C GLY A 451 -4.10 29.56 6.52
N LEU A 452 -4.43 28.38 5.97
CA LEU A 452 -3.50 27.38 5.46
C LEU A 452 -3.77 27.12 3.96
N PRO A 453 -3.35 28.02 3.05
CA PRO A 453 -3.71 27.95 1.63
C PRO A 453 -3.20 26.68 0.91
N SER A 454 -2.15 26.05 1.44
CA SER A 454 -1.55 24.83 0.92
C SER A 454 -1.83 23.59 1.77
N LEU A 455 -2.79 23.66 2.73
CA LEU A 455 -3.11 22.55 3.63
C LEU A 455 -3.33 21.25 2.84
N PRO A 456 -2.55 20.19 3.11
CA PRO A 456 -2.76 18.89 2.51
C PRO A 456 -4.11 18.30 2.91
N ILE A 457 -4.89 17.89 1.91
CA ILE A 457 -6.16 17.18 2.10
C ILE A 457 -6.01 15.78 1.51
N ILE A 458 -6.22 14.76 2.32
CA ILE A 458 -6.24 13.37 1.85
C ILE A 458 -7.67 12.87 2.01
N GLN A 459 -8.38 12.79 0.90
CA GLN A 459 -9.73 12.27 0.84
C GLN A 459 -9.77 10.79 0.46
N VAL A 460 -10.86 10.11 0.81
CA VAL A 460 -11.06 8.68 0.53
C VAL A 460 -12.20 8.50 -0.45
N ALA A 461 -11.95 7.84 -1.58
CA ALA A 461 -13.00 7.38 -2.47
C ALA A 461 -13.82 6.28 -1.79
N ILE A 462 -15.13 6.49 -1.66
CA ILE A 462 -15.99 5.66 -0.82
C ILE A 462 -16.08 4.21 -1.32
N VAL A 463 -16.08 3.26 -0.39
CA VAL A 463 -16.20 1.82 -0.67
C VAL A 463 -17.64 1.35 -0.87
N SER A 464 -18.60 2.06 -0.27
CA SER A 464 -20.00 1.65 -0.13
C SER A 464 -20.92 2.86 -0.17
N GLY A 465 -22.20 2.63 -0.43
CA GLY A 465 -23.24 3.64 -0.61
C GLY A 465 -24.42 3.03 -1.37
N ASP A 466 -25.41 3.85 -1.73
CA ASP A 466 -26.47 3.44 -2.65
C ASP A 466 -25.88 3.16 -4.04
N GLU A 467 -26.12 1.95 -4.53
CA GLU A 467 -25.55 1.43 -5.78
C GLU A 467 -25.87 2.31 -7.00
N LYS A 468 -26.96 3.09 -6.97
CA LYS A 468 -27.38 3.92 -8.11
C LYS A 468 -26.39 5.04 -8.41
N TYR A 469 -25.81 5.65 -7.38
CA TYR A 469 -25.01 6.87 -7.53
C TYR A 469 -23.63 6.79 -6.88
N ILE A 470 -23.27 5.65 -6.29
CA ILE A 470 -21.93 5.43 -5.71
C ILE A 470 -20.80 5.71 -6.71
N GLU A 471 -20.89 5.20 -7.95
CA GLU A 471 -19.82 5.42 -8.94
C GLU A 471 -19.75 6.90 -9.35
N LYS A 472 -20.86 7.64 -9.37
CA LYS A 472 -20.86 9.09 -9.63
C LYS A 472 -20.15 9.88 -8.52
N VAL A 473 -20.40 9.55 -7.25
CA VAL A 473 -19.68 10.16 -6.12
C VAL A 473 -18.19 9.81 -6.16
N ARG A 474 -17.84 8.55 -6.47
CA ARG A 474 -16.45 8.12 -6.60
C ARG A 474 -15.73 8.82 -7.76
N GLU A 475 -16.37 8.93 -8.93
CA GLU A 475 -15.86 9.71 -10.06
C GLU A 475 -15.62 11.17 -9.66
N ALA A 476 -16.52 11.78 -8.89
CA ALA A 476 -16.33 13.12 -8.35
C ALA A 476 -15.11 13.21 -7.40
N GLN A 477 -14.94 12.23 -6.50
CA GLN A 477 -13.82 12.17 -5.54
C GLN A 477 -12.46 12.06 -6.26
N PHE A 478 -12.33 11.17 -7.24
CA PHE A 478 -11.12 11.08 -8.06
C PHE A 478 -10.94 12.29 -9.00
N GLY A 479 -12.03 12.94 -9.38
CA GLY A 479 -12.04 14.07 -10.29
C GLY A 479 -11.65 15.42 -9.66
N ILE A 480 -11.42 15.48 -8.34
CA ILE A 480 -10.96 16.70 -7.66
C ILE A 480 -9.54 17.03 -8.11
N ASN A 481 -9.37 18.16 -8.80
CA ASN A 481 -8.09 18.60 -9.35
C ASN A 481 -7.64 19.91 -8.69
N LEU A 482 -7.31 19.82 -7.40
CA LEU A 482 -6.80 20.93 -6.60
C LEU A 482 -5.39 20.62 -6.10
N PRO A 483 -4.50 21.62 -5.97
CA PRO A 483 -3.15 21.40 -5.45
C PRO A 483 -3.20 20.90 -4.02
N ASN A 484 -2.26 20.03 -3.64
CA ASN A 484 -2.16 19.38 -2.33
C ASN A 484 -3.45 18.66 -1.89
N VAL A 485 -4.18 18.08 -2.85
CA VAL A 485 -5.34 17.21 -2.59
C VAL A 485 -5.05 15.85 -3.20
N LEU A 486 -5.22 14.80 -2.40
CA LEU A 486 -5.01 13.41 -2.80
C LEU A 486 -6.29 12.62 -2.55
N CYS A 487 -6.58 11.67 -3.43
CA CYS A 487 -7.66 10.72 -3.25
C CYS A 487 -7.10 9.30 -3.16
N VAL A 488 -7.30 8.64 -2.02
CA VAL A 488 -7.00 7.21 -1.86
C VAL A 488 -8.26 6.38 -2.08
N ASP A 489 -8.12 5.13 -2.49
CA ASP A 489 -9.28 4.27 -2.77
C ASP A 489 -9.56 3.28 -1.64
N ALA A 490 -10.78 3.30 -1.09
CA ALA A 490 -11.24 2.29 -0.15
C ALA A 490 -11.91 1.07 -0.85
N LYS A 491 -12.05 1.08 -2.18
CA LYS A 491 -12.68 -0.02 -2.94
C LYS A 491 -11.97 -1.35 -2.67
N GLY A 492 -12.77 -2.38 -2.41
CA GLY A 492 -12.29 -3.72 -2.10
C GLY A 492 -11.89 -3.95 -0.64
N LEU A 493 -11.93 -2.92 0.22
CA LEU A 493 -11.78 -3.11 1.65
C LEU A 493 -12.98 -3.86 2.25
N PRO A 494 -12.78 -4.80 3.20
CA PRO A 494 -13.86 -5.56 3.80
C PRO A 494 -14.90 -4.69 4.50
N LEU A 495 -16.16 -4.96 4.20
CA LEU A 495 -17.31 -4.38 4.87
C LEU A 495 -17.81 -5.29 5.98
N LYS A 496 -18.44 -4.68 6.97
CA LYS A 496 -19.23 -5.36 7.99
C LYS A 496 -20.49 -5.95 7.37
N GLU A 497 -21.23 -6.72 8.17
CA GLU A 497 -22.50 -7.34 7.77
C GLU A 497 -23.59 -6.34 7.34
N ASP A 498 -23.43 -5.05 7.64
CA ASP A 498 -24.33 -3.99 7.18
C ASP A 498 -24.06 -3.53 5.74
N ASN A 499 -23.00 -4.04 5.10
CA ASN A 499 -22.54 -3.66 3.75
C ASN A 499 -22.31 -2.16 3.57
N LEU A 500 -22.06 -1.43 4.66
CA LEU A 500 -21.90 0.03 4.65
C LEU A 500 -20.65 0.50 5.40
N HIS A 501 -20.28 -0.20 6.46
CA HIS A 501 -19.16 0.21 7.29
C HIS A 501 -17.98 -0.74 7.15
N LEU A 502 -16.77 -0.20 7.15
CA LEU A 502 -15.54 -1.00 7.16
C LEU A 502 -15.41 -1.84 8.44
N THR A 503 -14.84 -3.05 8.32
CA THR A 503 -14.44 -3.86 9.48
C THR A 503 -13.25 -3.24 10.23
N THR A 504 -12.92 -3.75 11.41
CA THR A 504 -11.73 -3.30 12.16
C THR A 504 -10.45 -3.47 11.34
N GLU A 505 -10.27 -4.62 10.69
CA GLU A 505 -9.10 -4.92 9.86
C GLU A 505 -9.03 -4.02 8.64
N ALA A 506 -10.19 -3.73 8.04
CA ALA A 506 -10.29 -2.82 6.91
C ALA A 506 -9.94 -1.38 7.29
N GLN A 507 -10.32 -0.93 8.49
CA GLN A 507 -9.95 0.39 9.03
C GLN A 507 -8.44 0.50 9.29
N VAL A 508 -7.83 -0.57 9.83
CA VAL A 508 -6.38 -0.63 10.00
C VAL A 508 -5.67 -0.46 8.66
N LYS A 509 -6.09 -1.21 7.65
CA LYS A 509 -5.55 -1.13 6.28
C LYS A 509 -5.77 0.25 5.66
N LEU A 510 -6.95 0.86 5.84
CA LEU A 510 -7.21 2.21 5.36
C LEU A 510 -6.28 3.24 6.02
N GLY A 511 -6.02 3.13 7.31
CA GLY A 511 -5.07 4.02 8.01
C GLY A 511 -3.65 3.90 7.44
N GLN A 512 -3.21 2.70 7.08
CA GLN A 512 -1.92 2.48 6.39
C GLN A 512 -1.91 3.13 4.99
N ILE A 513 -2.98 2.97 4.21
CA ILE A 513 -3.12 3.62 2.89
C ILE A 513 -3.06 5.15 3.01
N LEU A 514 -3.73 5.73 4.02
CA LEU A 514 -3.69 7.16 4.29
C LEU A 514 -2.29 7.62 4.71
N ALA A 515 -1.56 6.81 5.49
CA ALA A 515 -0.20 7.10 5.93
C ALA A 515 0.79 7.08 4.75
N ASP A 516 0.65 6.09 3.86
CA ASP A 516 1.43 5.98 2.64
C ASP A 516 1.17 7.18 1.71
N ALA A 517 -0.10 7.60 1.55
CA ALA A 517 -0.45 8.79 0.77
C ALA A 517 0.15 10.07 1.36
N PHE A 518 0.07 10.24 2.69
CA PHE A 518 0.68 11.37 3.39
C PHE A 518 2.19 11.39 3.17
N ARG A 519 2.86 10.24 3.32
CA ARG A 519 4.30 10.12 3.12
C ARG A 519 4.72 10.50 1.70
N THR A 520 4.14 9.86 0.70
CA THR A 520 4.63 9.96 -0.69
C THR A 520 4.47 11.37 -1.26
N HIS A 521 3.45 12.10 -0.84
CA HIS A 521 3.04 13.34 -1.51
C HIS A 521 3.08 14.59 -0.63
N VAL A 522 3.02 14.45 0.70
CA VAL A 522 3.07 15.60 1.60
C VAL A 522 4.49 15.80 2.13
N MET A 523 5.15 14.74 2.57
CA MET A 523 6.51 14.85 3.11
C MET A 523 7.58 15.07 2.04
N ASN A 524 7.41 14.50 0.83
CA ASN A 524 8.38 14.67 -0.26
C ASN A 524 8.24 16.00 -1.02
N ALA A 525 7.19 16.78 -0.75
CA ALA A 525 6.94 18.08 -1.38
C ALA A 525 7.40 19.27 -0.51
N CYS A 526 7.87 19.00 0.71
CA CYS A 526 8.53 19.94 1.63
C CYS A 526 10.05 19.73 1.60
#